data_AF-A0A540N878-F1
#
_entry.id   AF-A0A540N878-F1
#
_cell.length_a   1.000
_cell.length_b   1.000
_cell.length_c   1.000
_cell.angle_alpha   90.00
_cell.angle_beta   90.00
_cell.angle_gamma   90.00
#
_symmetry.space_group_name_H-M   'P 1'
#
loop_
_entity.id
_entity.type
_entity.pdbx_description
1 polymer ?
#
loop_
_entity_poly.entity_id
_entity_poly.type
_entity_poly.pdbx_seq_one_letter_code
_entity_poly.pdbx_strand_id
1 'polypeptide(L)'
;MAKAWEAICNTYCGENYGSNEFTVVEKVRDAILRMTYYWYNFMPLSRGSAAVGFVVMLGLFLAANMEFIGNIPQGLQVDWEAILNSDPDSFVYSMKTWLYPCLKATTSWKDHPDVQSTLATTGSVVAALSTYDD
;
A
#
# COMPACT_ATOMS: atom_id res chain seq x y z
N MET A 1 -14.48 0.37 -5.94
CA MET A 1 -13.19 -0.32 -5.74
C MET A 1 -12.33 -0.29 -7.01
N ALA A 2 -12.78 -0.81 -8.16
CA ALA A 2 -12.00 -0.80 -9.42
C ALA A 2 -11.42 0.58 -9.82
N LYS A 3 -12.24 1.64 -9.84
CA LYS A 3 -11.76 3.01 -10.14
C LYS A 3 -10.72 3.53 -9.13
N ALA A 4 -10.82 3.14 -7.86
CA ALA A 4 -9.86 3.53 -6.84
C ALA A 4 -8.51 2.81 -7.04
N TRP A 5 -8.57 1.54 -7.45
CA TRP A 5 -7.39 0.77 -7.85
C TRP A 5 -6.69 1.39 -9.08
N GLU A 6 -7.46 1.70 -10.13
CA GLU A 6 -6.93 2.38 -11.32
C GLU A 6 -6.28 3.72 -10.97
N ALA A 7 -6.86 4.48 -10.04
CA ALA A 7 -6.28 5.73 -9.56
C ALA A 7 -4.92 5.52 -8.87
N ILE A 8 -4.76 4.48 -8.05
CA ILE A 8 -3.45 4.12 -7.46
C ILE A 8 -2.45 3.81 -8.58
N CYS A 9 -2.80 2.92 -9.50
CA CYS A 9 -1.91 2.53 -10.60
C CYS A 9 -1.51 3.71 -11.47
N ASN A 10 -2.44 4.57 -11.85
CA ASN A 10 -2.17 5.75 -12.69
C ASN A 10 -1.31 6.79 -11.96
N THR A 11 -1.51 6.94 -10.64
CA THR A 11 -0.75 7.92 -9.85
C THR A 11 0.67 7.42 -9.57
N TYR A 12 0.84 6.12 -9.31
CA TYR A 12 2.15 5.55 -9.05
C TYR A 12 2.94 5.31 -10.34
N CYS A 13 2.36 4.59 -11.32
CA CYS A 13 2.99 4.19 -12.58
C CYS A 13 2.87 5.23 -13.71
N GLY A 14 2.40 6.44 -13.41
CA GLY A 14 2.33 7.53 -14.38
C GLY A 14 3.71 8.08 -14.78
N GLU A 15 3.72 9.20 -15.51
CA GLU A 15 4.95 9.83 -16.04
C GLU A 15 6.00 10.18 -14.97
N ASN A 16 5.60 10.24 -13.69
CA ASN A 16 6.44 10.56 -12.54
C ASN A 16 6.87 9.31 -11.73
N TYR A 17 6.76 8.10 -12.27
CA TYR A 17 7.16 6.87 -11.58
C TYR A 17 8.60 6.96 -11.04
N GLY A 18 8.75 6.79 -9.73
CA GLY A 18 10.04 6.90 -9.04
C GLY A 18 10.48 8.32 -8.66
N SER A 19 9.68 9.35 -8.96
CA SER A 19 9.96 10.71 -8.47
C SER A 19 9.64 10.82 -6.98
N ASN A 20 10.57 11.39 -6.20
CA ASN A 20 10.36 11.70 -4.78
C ASN A 20 9.69 13.08 -4.60
N GLU A 21 8.97 13.57 -5.61
CA GLU A 21 8.26 14.82 -5.48
C GLU A 21 7.18 14.67 -4.40
N PHE A 22 7.24 15.54 -3.39
CA PHE A 22 6.35 15.50 -2.23
C PHE A 22 4.87 15.42 -2.62
N THR A 23 4.49 16.14 -3.69
CA THR A 23 3.13 16.19 -4.23
C THR A 23 2.67 14.87 -4.85
N VAL A 24 3.59 14.09 -5.44
CA VAL A 24 3.29 12.78 -6.02
C VAL A 24 3.14 11.75 -4.89
N VAL A 25 4.06 11.76 -3.93
CA VAL A 25 4.02 10.87 -2.76
C VAL A 25 2.74 11.06 -1.96
N GLU A 26 2.31 12.31 -1.72
CA GLU A 26 1.06 12.58 -1.02
C GLU A 26 -0.16 12.04 -1.78
N LYS A 27 -0.23 12.25 -3.10
CA LYS A 27 -1.33 11.72 -3.93
C LYS A 27 -1.40 10.19 -3.90
N VAL A 28 -0.24 9.52 -3.91
CA VAL A 28 -0.18 8.05 -3.79
C VAL A 28 -0.74 7.61 -2.43
N ARG A 29 -0.36 8.27 -1.34
CA ARG A 29 -0.87 7.95 0.01
C ARG A 29 -2.38 8.14 0.10
N ASP A 30 -2.89 9.26 -0.42
CA ASP A 30 -4.33 9.57 -0.44
C ASP A 30 -5.10 8.53 -1.28
N ALA A 31 -4.55 8.10 -2.41
CA ALA A 31 -5.14 7.06 -3.26
C ALA A 31 -5.21 5.69 -2.56
N ILE A 32 -4.15 5.30 -1.84
CA ILE A 32 -4.10 4.07 -1.04
C ILE A 32 -5.17 4.09 0.06
N LEU A 33 -5.30 5.22 0.77
CA LEU A 33 -6.33 5.39 1.79
C LEU A 33 -7.74 5.37 1.20
N ARG A 34 -7.96 5.96 0.02
CA ARG A 34 -9.24 5.86 -0.71
C ARG A 34 -9.60 4.42 -1.08
N MET A 35 -8.65 3.61 -1.52
CA MET A 35 -8.88 2.18 -1.76
C MET A 35 -9.21 1.44 -0.46
N THR A 36 -8.51 1.78 0.62
CA THR A 36 -8.72 1.22 1.97
C THR A 36 -10.12 1.54 2.50
N TYR A 37 -10.59 2.78 2.32
CA TYR A 37 -11.96 3.20 2.65
C TYR A 37 -13.00 2.28 2.00
N TYR A 38 -12.87 2.04 0.69
CA TYR A 38 -13.79 1.16 -0.02
C TYR A 38 -13.64 -0.30 0.41
N TRP A 39 -12.43 -0.77 0.71
CA TRP A 39 -12.24 -2.13 1.22
C TRP A 39 -13.04 -2.37 2.51
N TYR A 40 -12.93 -1.46 3.49
CA TYR A 40 -13.65 -1.60 4.75
C TYR A 40 -15.17 -1.43 4.59
N ASN A 41 -15.63 -0.53 3.71
CA ASN A 41 -17.06 -0.35 3.47
C ASN A 41 -17.69 -1.51 2.70
N PHE A 42 -16.97 -2.13 1.76
CA PHE A 42 -17.50 -3.27 1.00
C PHE A 42 -17.33 -4.61 1.72
N MET A 43 -16.41 -4.72 2.68
CA MET A 43 -16.08 -5.95 3.41
C MET A 43 -16.07 -7.19 2.48
N PRO A 44 -15.15 -7.25 1.49
CA PRO A 44 -15.23 -8.24 0.42
C PRO A 44 -15.02 -9.69 0.86
N LEU A 45 -14.43 -9.92 2.04
CA LEU A 45 -14.20 -11.24 2.60
C LEU A 45 -15.30 -11.59 3.60
N SER A 46 -15.73 -12.86 3.58
CA SER A 46 -16.72 -13.36 4.54
C SER A 46 -16.28 -13.23 5.99
N ARG A 47 -14.96 -13.29 6.26
CA ARG A 47 -14.35 -13.06 7.58
C ARG A 47 -12.97 -12.43 7.41
N GLY A 48 -12.58 -11.55 8.35
CA GLY A 48 -11.22 -11.00 8.40
C GLY A 48 -10.96 -9.80 7.48
N SER A 49 -11.99 -9.21 6.87
CA SER A 49 -11.86 -8.01 6.03
C SER A 49 -11.10 -6.87 6.71
N ALA A 50 -11.28 -6.68 8.03
CA ALA A 50 -10.56 -5.67 8.80
C ALA A 50 -9.04 -5.92 8.82
N ALA A 51 -8.61 -7.10 9.27
CA ALA A 51 -7.19 -7.44 9.35
C ALA A 51 -6.53 -7.48 7.97
N VAL A 52 -7.17 -8.10 6.98
CA VAL A 52 -6.62 -8.17 5.62
C VAL A 52 -6.58 -6.79 4.96
N GLY A 53 -7.59 -5.95 5.18
CA GLY A 53 -7.61 -4.58 4.67
C GLY A 53 -6.43 -3.76 5.18
N PHE A 54 -6.11 -3.90 6.47
CA PHE A 54 -4.95 -3.23 7.07
C PHE A 54 -3.64 -3.74 6.47
N VAL A 55 -3.47 -5.06 6.34
CA VAL A 55 -2.27 -5.66 5.74
C VAL A 55 -2.10 -5.24 4.27
N VAL A 56 -3.19 -5.21 3.50
CA VAL A 56 -3.16 -4.73 2.10
C VAL A 56 -2.77 -3.26 2.03
N MET A 57 -3.32 -2.41 2.90
CA MET A 57 -2.94 -1.01 2.99
C MET A 57 -1.44 -0.84 3.28
N LEU A 58 -0.89 -1.58 4.25
CA LEU A 58 0.54 -1.56 4.56
C LEU A 58 1.39 -2.07 3.39
N GLY A 59 0.96 -3.14 2.72
CA GLY A 59 1.64 -3.70 1.55
C GLY A 59 1.71 -2.70 0.38
N LEU A 60 0.65 -1.92 0.17
CA LEU A 60 0.64 -0.86 -0.85
C LEU A 60 1.59 0.29 -0.50
N PHE A 61 1.68 0.69 0.77
CA PHE A 61 2.68 1.67 1.19
C PHE A 61 4.09 1.15 0.99
N LEU A 62 4.35 -0.11 1.35
CA LEU A 62 5.66 -0.73 1.18
C LEU A 62 6.05 -0.82 -0.30
N ALA A 63 5.11 -1.20 -1.18
CA ALA A 63 5.31 -1.22 -2.63
C ALA A 63 5.63 0.17 -3.21
N ALA A 64 5.17 1.23 -2.53
CA ALA A 64 5.46 2.62 -2.85
C ALA A 64 6.67 3.18 -2.07
N ASN A 65 7.57 2.32 -1.57
CA ASN A 65 8.79 2.67 -0.84
C ASN A 65 8.55 3.39 0.50
N MET A 66 7.39 3.18 1.12
CA MET A 66 7.02 3.74 2.41
C MET A 66 6.83 2.63 3.43
N GLU A 67 7.75 2.52 4.37
CA GLU A 67 7.70 1.57 5.46
C GLU A 67 6.89 2.15 6.62
N PHE A 68 5.95 1.37 7.14
CA PHE A 68 5.20 1.72 8.34
C PHE A 68 5.97 1.26 9.58
N ILE A 69 6.41 2.22 10.39
CA ILE A 69 7.20 1.96 11.62
C ILE A 69 6.44 2.29 12.91
N GLY A 70 5.14 2.61 12.79
CA GLY A 70 4.32 3.07 13.88
C GLY A 70 3.49 1.97 14.54
N ASN A 71 2.59 2.41 15.42
CA ASN A 71 1.52 1.59 15.99
C ASN A 71 0.20 2.31 15.75
N ILE A 72 -0.88 1.53 15.64
CA ILE A 72 -2.22 2.10 15.64
C ILE A 72 -2.46 2.79 17.00
N PRO A 73 -2.91 4.06 17.03
CA PRO A 73 -3.22 4.76 18.27
C PRO A 73 -4.19 3.96 19.15
N GLN A 74 -3.99 4.01 20.47
CA GLN A 74 -4.85 3.31 21.40
C GLN A 74 -6.29 3.82 21.27
N GLY A 75 -7.25 2.89 21.17
CA GLY A 75 -8.67 3.19 21.02
C GLY A 75 -9.11 3.51 19.60
N LEU A 76 -8.20 3.59 18.64
CA LEU A 76 -8.51 3.75 17.22
C LEU A 76 -8.70 2.39 16.54
N GLN A 77 -9.77 2.27 15.75
CA GLN A 77 -9.99 1.11 14.89
C GLN A 77 -10.18 1.61 13.45
N VAL A 78 -9.27 1.22 12.56
CA VAL A 78 -9.14 1.78 11.20
C VAL A 78 -10.36 1.49 10.32
N ASP A 79 -10.95 0.31 10.50
CA ASP A 79 -12.18 -0.10 9.82
C ASP A 79 -13.39 0.73 10.29
N TRP A 80 -13.51 1.00 11.59
CA TRP A 80 -14.56 1.89 12.09
C TRP A 80 -14.41 3.33 11.60
N GLU A 81 -13.18 3.85 11.53
CA GLU A 81 -12.94 5.16 10.91
C GLU A 81 -13.47 5.19 9.47
N ALA A 82 -13.28 4.13 8.69
CA ALA A 82 -13.79 4.07 7.33
C ALA A 82 -15.32 3.93 7.25
N ILE A 83 -15.93 3.16 8.15
CA ILE A 83 -17.38 2.90 8.15
C ILE A 83 -18.18 4.10 8.68
N LEU A 84 -17.63 4.84 9.64
CA LEU A 84 -18.30 5.96 10.29
C LEU A 84 -18.16 7.28 9.52
N ASN A 85 -17.15 7.40 8.65
CA ASN A 85 -17.01 8.55 7.77
C ASN A 85 -17.97 8.43 6.57
N SER A 86 -18.64 9.54 6.23
CA SER A 86 -19.63 9.58 5.15
C SER A 86 -19.04 9.54 3.75
N ASP A 87 -17.77 9.93 3.62
CA ASP A 87 -17.09 10.06 2.34
C ASP A 87 -15.60 9.71 2.49
N PRO A 88 -14.94 9.29 1.39
CA PRO A 88 -13.56 8.86 1.44
C PRO A 88 -12.57 9.98 1.80
N ASP A 89 -12.89 11.24 1.53
CA ASP A 89 -11.95 12.35 1.76
C ASP A 89 -11.90 12.70 3.26
N SER A 90 -13.04 12.63 3.95
CA SER A 90 -13.12 12.72 5.42
C SER A 90 -12.33 11.61 6.10
N PHE A 91 -12.42 10.36 5.60
CA PHE A 91 -11.61 9.24 6.10
C PHE A 91 -10.12 9.46 5.86
N VAL A 92 -9.73 9.89 4.66
CA VAL A 92 -8.33 10.20 4.33
C VAL A 92 -7.80 11.25 5.30
N TYR A 93 -8.57 12.32 5.55
CA TYR A 93 -8.18 13.39 6.48
C TYR A 93 -8.00 12.89 7.93
N SER A 94 -8.91 12.05 8.45
CA SER A 94 -8.79 11.52 9.82
C SER A 94 -7.57 10.61 9.98
N MET A 95 -7.23 9.85 8.94
CA MET A 95 -6.08 8.95 8.92
C MET A 95 -4.74 9.70 8.78
N LYS A 96 -4.70 10.80 8.02
CA LYS A 96 -3.48 11.57 7.75
C LYS A 96 -2.71 11.93 9.02
N THR A 97 -3.42 12.40 10.05
CA THR A 97 -2.81 12.98 11.26
C THR A 97 -1.91 12.00 12.02
N TRP A 98 -2.28 10.72 12.08
CA TRP A 98 -1.51 9.72 12.82
C TRP A 98 -0.70 8.80 11.90
N LEU A 99 -1.20 8.49 10.71
CA LEU A 99 -0.56 7.50 9.83
C LEU A 99 0.65 8.09 9.11
N TYR A 100 0.58 9.32 8.60
CA TYR A 100 1.66 9.88 7.76
C TYR A 100 2.97 10.07 8.53
N PRO A 101 2.97 10.51 9.80
CA PRO A 101 4.18 10.52 10.62
C PRO A 101 4.81 9.14 10.82
N CYS A 102 4.03 8.06 10.69
CA CYS A 102 4.50 6.68 10.83
C CYS A 102 5.03 6.08 9.51
N LEU A 103 4.90 6.77 8.38
CA LEU A 103 5.38 6.32 7.07
C LEU A 103 6.77 6.89 6.79
N LYS A 104 7.79 6.04 6.88
CA LYS A 104 9.18 6.40 6.58
C LYS A 104 9.51 6.02 5.14
N ALA A 105 10.11 6.93 4.39
CA ALA A 105 10.66 6.58 3.08
C ALA A 105 11.84 5.60 3.28
N THR A 106 11.72 4.42 2.69
CA THR A 106 12.72 3.36 2.79
C THR A 106 13.29 3.07 1.41
N THR A 107 14.63 2.97 1.35
CA THR A 107 15.36 2.54 0.15
C THR A 107 16.06 1.20 0.37
N SER A 108 15.64 0.43 1.38
CA SER A 108 16.23 -0.87 1.75
C SER A 108 16.24 -1.87 0.59
N TRP A 109 15.35 -1.72 -0.40
CA TRP A 109 15.37 -2.51 -1.63
C TRP A 109 16.63 -2.30 -2.48
N LYS A 110 17.35 -1.17 -2.31
CA LYS A 110 18.63 -0.91 -2.99
C LYS A 110 19.74 -1.84 -2.50
N ASP A 111 19.61 -2.38 -1.29
CA ASP A 111 20.55 -3.35 -0.74
C ASP A 111 20.29 -4.76 -1.27
N HIS A 112 19.14 -4.99 -1.92
CA HIS A 112 18.85 -6.24 -2.61
C HIS A 112 19.44 -6.21 -4.03
N PRO A 113 20.01 -7.34 -4.49
CA PRO A 113 20.56 -7.41 -5.83
C PRO A 113 19.42 -7.27 -6.84
N ASP A 114 19.70 -6.53 -7.93
CA ASP A 114 18.74 -6.34 -8.99
C ASP A 114 18.33 -7.70 -9.59
N VAL A 115 17.03 -7.86 -9.84
CA VAL A 115 16.46 -9.15 -10.30
C VAL A 115 17.04 -9.52 -11.67
N GLN A 116 17.22 -8.56 -12.56
CA GLN A 116 17.82 -8.80 -13.87
C GLN A 116 19.30 -9.19 -13.74
N SER A 117 20.04 -8.59 -12.81
CA SER A 117 21.43 -8.96 -12.52
C SER A 117 21.56 -10.37 -11.92
N THR A 118 20.58 -10.80 -11.13
CA THR A 118 20.58 -12.09 -10.41
C THR A 118 20.06 -13.23 -11.29
N LEU A 119 19.05 -12.96 -12.12
CA LEU A 119 18.36 -13.94 -12.97
C LEU A 119 18.47 -13.55 -14.44
N ALA A 120 19.69 -13.61 -14.97
CA ALA A 120 20.03 -13.11 -16.30
C ALA A 120 19.31 -13.83 -17.46
N THR A 121 18.75 -15.02 -17.24
CA THR A 121 18.08 -15.81 -18.28
C THR A 121 16.67 -16.22 -17.87
N THR A 122 15.79 -16.38 -18.85
CA THR A 122 14.44 -16.93 -18.61
C THR A 122 14.50 -18.29 -17.90
N GLY A 123 15.50 -19.12 -18.21
CA GLY A 123 15.71 -20.41 -17.54
C GLY A 123 16.03 -20.26 -16.05
N SER A 124 16.83 -19.27 -15.66
CA SER A 124 17.11 -18.99 -14.24
C SER A 124 15.88 -18.51 -13.47
N VAL A 125 15.02 -17.71 -14.10
CA VAL A 125 13.74 -17.27 -13.50
C VAL A 125 12.81 -18.47 -13.29
N VAL A 126 12.64 -19.32 -14.31
CA VAL A 126 11.80 -20.52 -14.21
C VAL A 126 12.34 -21.47 -13.15
N ALA A 127 13.65 -21.72 -13.11
CA ALA A 127 14.26 -22.57 -12.11
C ALA A 127 14.01 -22.06 -10.68
N ALA A 128 14.24 -20.76 -10.43
CA ALA A 128 13.98 -20.14 -9.13
C ALA A 128 12.51 -20.30 -8.70
N LEU A 129 11.56 -20.02 -9.60
CA LEU A 129 10.12 -20.12 -9.32
C LEU A 129 9.59 -21.56 -9.27
N SER A 130 10.37 -22.54 -9.72
CA SER A 130 10.01 -23.96 -9.77
C SER A 130 10.74 -24.80 -8.71
N THR A 131 11.49 -24.16 -7.81
CA THR A 131 12.01 -24.86 -6.64
C THR A 131 10.85 -25.19 -5.69
N TYR A 132 10.49 -26.47 -5.64
CA TYR A 132 9.73 -27.06 -4.54
C TYR A 132 10.75 -27.69 -3.60
N ASP A 133 10.78 -27.25 -2.35
CA ASP A 133 11.33 -28.06 -1.27
C ASP A 133 10.23 -29.05 -0.84
N ASP A 134 10.56 -30.35 -0.84
CA ASP A 134 9.70 -31.43 -0.31
C ASP A 134 9.46 -31.30 1.21
#